data_AF-A0A7Z9WTU9-F1
#
_entry.id   AF-A0A7Z9WTU9-F1
#
_cell.length_a   1.000
_cell.length_b   1.000
_cell.length_c   1.000
_cell.angle_alpha   90.00
_cell.angle_beta   90.00
_cell.angle_gamma   90.00
#
_symmetry.space_group_name_H-M   'P 1'
#
loop_
_entity.id
_entity.type
_entity.pdbx_description
1 polymer ?
#
loop_
_entity_poly.entity_id
_entity_poly.type
_entity_poly.pdbx_seq_one_letter_code
_entity_poly.pdbx_strand_id
1 'polypeptide(L)' 'MKLLFDIGNSALKWGWLDAETQFHFGGWLDWPAQADAVVQQIETALPGLEEATCWVANVGPRAALYPLLQALAA' A
#
# COMPACT_ATOMS: atom_id res chain seq x y z
N MET A 1 -0.62 10.85 6.76
CA MET A 1 0.64 10.27 6.21
C MET A 1 0.44 9.93 4.72
N LYS A 2 1.48 9.65 3.92
CA LYS A 2 1.28 9.25 2.50
C LYS A 2 1.78 7.82 2.29
N LEU A 3 0.89 6.91 1.91
CA LEU A 3 1.25 5.56 1.50
C LEU A 3 1.54 5.54 0.01
N LEU A 4 2.59 4.82 -0.39
CA LEU A 4 2.95 4.62 -1.79
C LEU A 4 2.87 3.13 -2.12
N PHE A 5 2.18 2.82 -3.20
CA PHE A 5 2.03 1.47 -3.73
C PHE A 5 2.57 1.43 -5.16
N ASP A 6 3.51 0.53 -5.43
CA ASP A 6 4.03 0.23 -6.77
C ASP A 6 3.63 -1.20 -7.13
N ILE A 7 2.69 -1.33 -8.07
CA ILE A 7 2.09 -2.62 -8.43
C ILE A 7 2.73 -3.12 -9.71
N GLY A 8 3.80 -3.90 -9.54
CA GLY A 8 4.46 -4.59 -10.63
C GLY A 8 3.70 -5.80 -11.14
N ASN A 9 4.31 -6.49 -12.10
CA ASN A 9 3.66 -7.64 -12.72
C ASN A 9 3.44 -8.80 -11.77
N SER A 10 4.44 -9.08 -10.94
CA SER A 10 4.51 -10.20 -10.01
C SER A 10 4.56 -9.79 -8.55
N ALA A 11 4.62 -8.49 -8.25
CA ALA A 11 4.78 -8.01 -6.88
C ALA A 11 4.10 -6.66 -6.64
N LEU A 12 3.54 -6.51 -5.45
CA LEU A 12 3.23 -5.23 -4.84
C LEU A 12 4.41 -4.80 -3.98
N LYS A 13 4.95 -3.62 -4.22
CA LYS A 13 5.91 -2.96 -3.34
C LYS A 13 5.22 -1.78 -2.67
N TRP A 14 5.51 -1.55 -1.40
CA TRP A 14 4.88 -0.45 -0.69
C TRP A 14 5.83 0.21 0.32
N GLY A 15 5.50 1.46 0.67
CA GLY A 15 6.20 2.25 1.66
C GLY A 15 5.39 3.50 2.02
N TRP A 16 5.97 4.38 2.83
CA TRP A 16 5.31 5.63 3.20
C TRP A 16 6.28 6.81 3.25
N LEU A 17 5.71 8.00 3.12
CA LEU A 17 6.35 9.25 3.50
C LEU A 17 5.77 9.71 4.84
N ASP A 18 6.65 9.98 5.79
CA ASP A 18 6.28 10.60 7.06
C ASP A 18 5.98 12.10 6.90
N ALA A 19 5.72 12.78 8.02
CA ALA A 19 5.41 14.21 8.04
C ALA A 19 6.59 15.09 7.56
N GLU A 20 7.82 14.58 7.65
CA GLU A 20 9.05 15.26 7.26
C GLU A 20 9.46 14.93 5.82
N THR A 21 8.59 14.21 5.08
CA THR A 21 8.79 13.75 3.71
C THR A 21 9.95 12.77 3.55
N GLN A 22 10.37 12.11 4.63
CA GLN A 22 11.33 11.02 4.55
C GLN A 22 10.62 9.74 4.10
N PHE A 23 11.24 9.03 3.15
CA PHE A 23 10.71 7.75 2.66
C PHE A 23 11.14 6.60 3.55
N HIS A 24 10.17 5.73 3.85
CA HIS A 24 10.35 4.50 4.60
C HIS A 24 9.83 3.32 3.77
N PHE A 25 10.67 2.30 3.62
CA PHE A 25 10.29 1.08 2.91
C PHE A 25 9.41 0.20 3.81
N GLY A 26 8.23 -0.17 3.32
CA GLY A 26 7.28 -0.99 4.06
C GLY A 26 7.41 -2.47 3.76
N GLY A 27 7.53 -2.85 2.49
CA GLY A 27 7.72 -4.25 2.13
C GLY A 27 7.43 -4.59 0.68
N TRP A 28 7.54 -5.90 0.39
CA TRP A 28 7.01 -6.51 -0.83
C TRP A 28 5.95 -7.54 -0.47
N LEU A 29 5.07 -7.81 -1.43
CA LEU A 29 4.14 -8.94 -1.46
C LEU A 29 4.07 -9.50 -2.89
N ASP A 30 3.95 -10.82 -3.05
CA ASP A 30 3.66 -11.41 -4.36
C ASP A 30 2.28 -10.95 -4.86
N TRP A 31 2.17 -10.65 -6.16
CA TRP A 31 0.95 -10.14 -6.75
C TRP A 31 0.30 -11.18 -7.68
N PRO A 32 -1.04 -11.37 -7.63
CA PRO A 32 -2.02 -10.63 -6.82
C PRO A 32 -1.98 -10.97 -5.32
N ALA A 33 -1.92 -9.93 -4.49
CA ALA A 33 -2.03 -10.06 -3.04
C ALA A 33 -3.49 -9.88 -2.62
N GLN A 34 -3.94 -10.61 -1.59
CA GLN A 34 -5.22 -10.33 -0.95
C GLN A 34 -5.13 -8.99 -0.19
N ALA A 35 -6.18 -8.16 -0.27
CA ALA A 35 -6.19 -6.85 0.35
C ALA A 35 -5.87 -6.91 1.86
N ASP A 36 -6.48 -7.86 2.58
CA ASP A 36 -6.28 -8.05 4.02
C ASP A 36 -4.82 -8.32 4.39
N ALA A 37 -4.09 -9.07 3.55
CA ALA A 37 -2.67 -9.33 3.78
C ALA A 37 -1.81 -8.06 3.64
N VAL A 38 -2.19 -7.17 2.74
CA VAL A 38 -1.54 -5.86 2.56
C VAL A 38 -1.83 -4.96 3.77
N VAL A 39 -3.10 -4.87 4.17
CA VAL A 39 -3.54 -4.07 5.33
C VAL A 39 -2.82 -4.54 6.59
N GLN A 40 -2.79 -5.83 6.86
CA GLN A 40 -2.12 -6.38 8.04
C GLN A 40 -0.62 -6.05 8.07
N GLN A 41 0.08 -6.11 6.94
CA GLN A 41 1.49 -5.68 6.88
C GLN A 41 1.64 -4.20 7.22
N ILE A 42 0.76 -3.35 6.68
CA ILE A 42 0.79 -1.90 6.93
C ILE A 42 0.54 -1.61 8.40
N GLU A 43 -0.54 -2.14 8.99
CA GLU A 43 -0.87 -1.92 10.41
C GLU A 43 0.23 -2.41 11.35
N THR A 44 0.89 -3.52 10.99
CA THR A 44 2.02 -4.05 11.77
C THR A 44 3.23 -3.11 11.73
N ALA A 45 3.53 -2.55 10.56
CA ALA A 45 4.67 -1.64 10.38
C ALA A 45 4.36 -0.20 10.84
N LEU A 46 3.08 0.19 10.85
CA LEU A 46 2.58 1.53 11.12
C LEU A 46 1.36 1.47 12.06
N PRO A 47 1.56 1.15 13.35
CA PRO A 47 0.46 1.15 14.31
C PRO A 47 -0.11 2.57 14.47
N GLY A 48 -1.44 2.71 14.38
CA GLY A 48 -2.13 4.00 14.55
C GLY A 48 -2.26 4.82 13.26
N LEU A 49 -2.25 4.18 12.09
CA LEU A 49 -2.54 4.83 10.81
C LEU A 49 -4.03 5.21 10.72
N GLU A 50 -4.42 6.35 11.26
CA GLU A 50 -5.83 6.80 11.23
C GLU A 50 -6.20 7.48 9.89
N GLU A 51 -5.26 8.19 9.27
CA GLU A 51 -5.48 8.85 7.98
C GLU A 51 -4.25 8.77 7.06
N ALA A 52 -4.42 8.09 5.92
CA ALA A 52 -3.41 7.97 4.88
C ALA A 52 -3.95 8.38 3.52
N THR A 53 -3.23 9.28 2.84
CA THR A 53 -3.42 9.45 1.40
C THR A 53 -2.67 8.34 0.68
N CYS A 54 -3.38 7.51 -0.09
CA CYS A 54 -2.79 6.42 -0.85
C CYS A 54 -2.42 6.88 -2.27
N TRP A 55 -1.16 6.71 -2.65
CA TRP A 55 -0.64 6.99 -3.99
C TRP A 55 -0.29 5.68 -4.67
N VAL A 56 -0.79 5.46 -5.88
CA VAL A 56 -0.60 4.21 -6.62
C VAL A 56 0.15 4.49 -7.92
N ALA A 57 1.23 3.75 -8.15
CA ALA A 57 2.10 3.86 -9.32
C ALA A 57 2.19 2.51 -10.07
N ASN A 58 2.62 2.59 -11.34
CA ASN A 58 2.74 1.47 -12.28
C ASN A 58 1.50 0.59 -12.38
N VAL A 59 0.36 1.24 -12.48
CA VAL A 59 -0.92 0.57 -12.63
C VAL A 59 -1.07 0.05 -14.06
N GLY A 60 -0.57 -1.16 -14.34
CA GLY A 60 -0.98 -1.88 -15.56
C GLY A 60 -2.51 -2.05 -15.60
N PRO A 61 -3.10 -2.50 -16.72
CA PRO A 61 -4.55 -2.74 -16.80
C PRO A 61 -4.94 -3.88 -15.83
N ARG A 62 -5.31 -3.56 -14.59
CA ARG A 62 -5.48 -4.54 -13.50
C ARG A 62 -6.76 -4.30 -12.71
N ALA A 63 -7.59 -5.33 -12.66
CA ALA A 63 -8.92 -5.30 -12.04
C ALA A 63 -8.94 -5.39 -10.50
N ALA A 64 -7.84 -5.81 -9.84
CA ALA A 64 -7.82 -6.17 -8.42
C ALA A 64 -7.45 -5.02 -7.46
N LEU A 65 -7.46 -3.77 -7.93
CA LEU A 65 -6.97 -2.61 -7.16
C LEU A 65 -8.05 -1.93 -6.32
N TYR A 66 -9.28 -1.92 -6.82
CA TYR A 66 -10.39 -1.25 -6.15
C TYR A 66 -10.69 -1.84 -4.76
N PRO A 67 -10.68 -3.17 -4.56
CA PRO A 67 -10.87 -3.77 -3.23
C PRO A 67 -9.78 -3.37 -2.24
N LEU A 68 -8.51 -3.28 -2.67
CA LEU A 68 -7.41 -2.84 -1.81
C LEU A 68 -7.57 -1.38 -1.40
N LEU A 69 -7.90 -0.49 -2.34
CA LEU A 69 -8.10 0.93 -2.03
C LEU A 69 -9.32 1.16 -1.14
N GLN A 70 -10.39 0.38 -1.31
CA GLN A 70 -11.55 0.43 -0.42
C GLN A 70 -11.21 -0.05 0.99
N ALA A 71 -10.44 -1.14 1.13
CA ALA A 71 -10.01 -1.65 2.42
C ALA A 71 -9.12 -0.66 3.20
N LEU A 72 -8.31 0.15 2.49
CA LEU A 72 -7.45 1.16 3.10
C LEU A 72 -8.15 2.49 3.44
N ALA A 73 -9.39 2.68 2.99
CA ALA A 73 -10.17 3.90 3.21
C ALA A 73 -11.29 3.76 4.25
N ALA A 74 -11.47 2.55 4.80
CA ALA A 74 -12.46 2.20 5.82
C ALA A 74 -11.84 2.25 7.22
#